data_AF-A0A844FID9-F1
#
_entry.id   AF-A0A844FID9-F1
#
_cell.length_a   1.000
_cell.length_b   1.000
_cell.length_c   1.000
_cell.angle_alpha   90.00
_cell.angle_beta   90.00
_cell.angle_gamma   90.00
#
_symmetry.space_group_name_H-M   'P 1'
#
loop_
_entity.id
_entity.type
_entity.pdbx_description
1 polymer ?
#
loop_
_entity_poly.entity_id
_entity_poly.type
_entity_poly.pdbx_seq_one_letter_code
_entity_poly.pdbx_strand_id
1 'polypeptide(L)'
;MQKTDLKNLSLRETKDLFLELGEKEYRGEQVFNFIHKNMETSISKITALSKTLRDKLKKNYTIGDISILERYDSKIDDTKKYLFLLEDGNIIESVAMKYKYGISACISTQVGCRMGCVFCASTKEGLVRNLTPGEILSEVYNIQKDLNTKLSNIVLMGSGEPLDNYENVIKFLNILHDSKGQNFGYRNVTLSTCGVVPKIYKLADEDIPITLSISLHSPFDEERKKIMPIGNKYKIEEILAACYYYIEKTNRRVTFEYTVINGVNDRKEDLEELSRILKGLLCHVNLIPLNPIEEYNKIKANGNAIKEFKDGLNQNGIATTVRREMGSDINAACGQLRRKYVKG
;
A
#
# COMPACT_ATOMS: atom_id res chain seq x y z
N MET A 1 -26.75 -6.41 -15.81
CA MET A 1 -25.49 -5.64 -15.93
C MET A 1 -25.08 -5.20 -14.55
N GLN A 2 -23.79 -5.39 -14.20
CA GLN A 2 -23.24 -4.86 -12.96
C GLN A 2 -23.27 -3.32 -13.05
N LYS A 3 -23.74 -2.66 -11.99
CA LYS A 3 -23.77 -1.19 -11.95
C LYS A 3 -22.35 -0.64 -11.92
N THR A 4 -22.12 0.50 -12.56
CA THR A 4 -20.82 1.16 -12.52
C THR A 4 -20.67 1.89 -11.18
N ASP A 5 -19.61 1.57 -10.44
CA ASP A 5 -19.29 2.26 -9.20
C ASP A 5 -18.61 3.61 -9.50
N LEU A 6 -19.27 4.70 -9.11
CA LEU A 6 -18.79 6.06 -9.29
C LEU A 6 -17.52 6.37 -8.47
N LYS A 7 -17.26 5.63 -7.38
CA LYS A 7 -16.04 5.80 -6.57
C LYS A 7 -14.77 5.40 -7.33
N ASN A 8 -14.92 4.64 -8.42
CA ASN A 8 -13.80 4.24 -9.29
C ASN A 8 -13.42 5.31 -10.32
N LEU A 9 -14.14 6.43 -10.41
CA LEU A 9 -13.93 7.45 -11.44
C LEU A 9 -13.09 8.61 -10.90
N SER A 10 -12.15 9.07 -11.72
CA SER A 10 -11.46 10.35 -11.52
C SER A 10 -12.44 11.52 -11.66
N LEU A 11 -12.02 12.72 -11.24
CA LEU A 11 -12.84 13.92 -11.41
C LEU A 11 -13.18 14.15 -12.88
N ARG A 12 -12.21 13.98 -13.78
CA ARG A 12 -12.43 14.11 -15.23
C ARG A 12 -13.44 13.10 -15.74
N GLU A 13 -13.27 11.81 -15.44
CA GLU A 13 -14.21 10.77 -15.88
C GLU A 13 -15.62 10.98 -15.30
N THR A 14 -15.71 11.47 -14.06
CA THR A 14 -17.01 11.79 -13.44
C THR A 14 -17.69 12.96 -14.16
N LYS A 15 -16.92 13.98 -14.55
CA LYS A 15 -17.42 15.12 -15.33
C LYS A 15 -17.89 14.70 -16.73
N ASP A 16 -17.08 13.92 -17.43
CA ASP A 16 -17.37 13.40 -18.76
C ASP A 16 -18.63 12.54 -18.73
N LEU A 17 -18.76 11.65 -17.73
CA LEU A 17 -19.96 10.85 -17.52
C LEU A 17 -21.23 11.71 -17.37
N PHE A 18 -21.16 12.82 -16.64
CA PHE A 18 -22.35 13.67 -16.45
C PHE A 18 -22.73 14.41 -17.73
N LEU A 19 -21.77 14.78 -18.58
CA LEU A 19 -22.04 15.32 -19.91
C LEU A 19 -22.75 14.28 -20.81
N GLU A 20 -22.30 13.03 -20.80
CA GLU A 20 -22.94 11.93 -21.53
C GLU A 20 -24.39 11.67 -21.05
N LEU A 21 -24.65 11.89 -19.76
CA LEU A 21 -25.99 11.79 -19.19
C LEU A 21 -26.89 13.01 -19.50
N GLY A 22 -26.41 14.00 -20.27
CA GLY A 22 -27.13 15.23 -20.60
C GLY A 22 -27.20 16.23 -19.45
N GLU A 23 -26.35 16.08 -18.44
CA GLU A 23 -26.21 16.99 -17.30
C GLU A 23 -25.01 17.94 -17.51
N LYS A 24 -24.93 19.01 -16.72
CA LYS A 24 -23.80 19.94 -16.79
C LYS A 24 -22.58 19.40 -16.04
N GLU A 25 -21.37 19.74 -16.50
CA GLU A 25 -20.08 19.33 -15.91
C GLU A 25 -20.00 19.54 -14.39
N TYR A 26 -20.49 20.69 -13.89
CA TYR A 26 -20.46 21.00 -12.46
C TYR A 26 -21.26 20.01 -11.59
N ARG A 27 -22.23 19.28 -12.17
CA ARG A 27 -22.96 18.20 -11.47
C ARG A 27 -22.06 17.00 -11.23
N GLY A 28 -21.22 16.64 -12.20
CA GLY A 28 -20.20 15.61 -12.03
C GLY A 28 -19.21 15.98 -10.93
N GLU A 29 -18.73 17.24 -10.93
CA GLU A 29 -17.86 17.74 -9.86
C GLU A 29 -18.53 17.68 -8.48
N GLN A 30 -19.81 18.06 -8.38
CA GLN A 30 -20.57 17.93 -7.14
C GLN A 30 -20.59 16.48 -6.65
N VAL A 31 -20.93 15.53 -7.52
CA VAL A 31 -20.97 14.10 -7.14
C VAL A 31 -19.60 13.60 -6.72
N PHE A 32 -18.54 13.92 -7.46
CA PHE A 32 -17.17 13.60 -7.08
C PHE A 32 -16.82 14.14 -5.69
N ASN A 33 -17.19 15.39 -5.39
CA ASN A 33 -16.97 16.00 -4.09
C ASN A 33 -17.70 15.26 -2.96
N PHE A 34 -18.98 14.94 -3.14
CA PHE A 34 -19.74 14.19 -2.14
C PHE A 34 -19.14 12.80 -1.89
N ILE A 35 -18.74 12.08 -2.93
CA ILE A 35 -18.13 10.76 -2.79
C ILE A 35 -16.78 10.86 -2.08
N HIS A 36 -15.89 11.74 -2.53
CA HIS A 36 -14.49 11.69 -2.11
C HIS A 36 -14.16 12.64 -0.97
N LYS A 37 -14.72 13.85 -0.92
CA LYS A 37 -14.48 14.81 0.17
C LYS A 37 -15.36 14.51 1.38
N ASN A 38 -16.65 14.24 1.17
CA ASN A 38 -17.59 13.92 2.25
C ASN A 38 -17.63 12.42 2.58
N MET A 39 -16.94 11.59 1.80
CA MET A 39 -16.91 10.13 1.98
C MET A 39 -18.33 9.52 1.94
N GLU A 40 -19.24 10.09 1.13
CA GLU A 40 -20.61 9.59 0.99
C GLU A 40 -20.63 8.25 0.26
N THR A 41 -21.53 7.36 0.66
CA THR A 41 -21.65 5.98 0.17
C THR A 41 -23.04 5.69 -0.42
N SER A 42 -23.91 6.70 -0.48
CA SER A 42 -25.24 6.57 -1.09
C SER A 42 -25.60 7.72 -2.00
N ILE A 43 -25.96 7.39 -3.25
CA ILE A 43 -26.51 8.36 -4.22
C ILE A 43 -27.75 9.06 -3.63
N SER A 44 -28.54 8.36 -2.80
CA SER A 44 -29.71 8.91 -2.13
C SER A 44 -29.41 10.14 -1.26
N LYS A 45 -28.22 10.17 -0.65
CA LYS A 45 -27.81 11.20 0.32
C LYS A 45 -27.22 12.44 -0.34
N ILE A 46 -27.01 12.42 -1.66
CA ILE A 46 -26.55 13.58 -2.43
C ILE A 46 -27.75 14.51 -2.71
N THR A 47 -28.16 15.27 -1.69
CA THR A 47 -29.34 16.15 -1.73
C THR A 47 -29.21 17.32 -2.70
N ALA A 48 -27.98 17.68 -3.10
CA ALA A 48 -27.69 18.69 -4.11
C ALA A 48 -28.21 18.34 -5.53
N LEU A 49 -28.48 17.05 -5.79
CA LEU A 49 -29.08 16.58 -7.03
C LEU A 49 -30.61 16.62 -6.95
N SER A 50 -31.30 16.70 -8.08
CA SER A 50 -32.77 16.51 -8.10
C SER A 50 -33.12 15.06 -7.78
N LYS A 51 -34.35 14.81 -7.31
CA LYS A 51 -34.85 13.43 -7.10
C LYS A 51 -34.78 12.62 -8.40
N THR A 52 -35.21 13.22 -9.51
CA THR A 52 -35.17 12.63 -10.85
C THR A 52 -33.76 12.19 -11.25
N LEU A 53 -32.74 13.03 -11.00
CA LEU A 53 -31.35 12.71 -11.34
C LEU A 53 -30.79 11.61 -10.43
N ARG A 54 -31.08 11.63 -9.12
CA ARG A 54 -30.71 10.52 -8.22
C ARG A 54 -31.31 9.20 -8.67
N ASP A 55 -32.59 9.20 -9.06
CA ASP A 55 -33.29 8.00 -9.50
C ASP A 55 -32.77 7.49 -10.85
N LYS A 56 -32.38 8.41 -11.76
CA LYS A 56 -31.68 8.08 -13.01
C LYS A 56 -30.33 7.42 -12.72
N LEU A 57 -29.52 7.99 -11.84
CA LEU A 57 -28.20 7.47 -11.49
C LEU A 57 -28.31 6.07 -10.86
N LYS A 58 -29.23 5.87 -9.91
CA LYS A 58 -29.40 4.58 -9.21
C LYS A 58 -29.75 3.41 -10.12
N LYS A 59 -30.24 3.64 -11.35
CA LYS A 59 -30.52 2.56 -12.31
C LYS A 59 -29.23 1.87 -12.77
N ASN A 60 -28.19 2.64 -13.05
CA ASN A 60 -26.97 2.13 -13.70
C ASN A 60 -25.70 2.31 -12.86
N TYR A 61 -25.75 3.09 -11.79
CA TYR A 61 -24.59 3.47 -10.99
C TYR A 61 -24.78 3.16 -9.51
N THR A 62 -23.66 2.92 -8.83
CA THR A 62 -23.55 2.76 -7.38
C THR A 62 -22.44 3.66 -6.84
N ILE A 63 -22.38 3.78 -5.52
CA ILE A 63 -21.17 4.22 -4.81
C ILE A 63 -20.81 3.02 -3.94
N GLY A 64 -19.84 2.24 -4.38
CA GLY A 64 -19.38 1.04 -3.67
C GLY A 64 -18.79 1.44 -2.32
N ASP A 65 -18.82 0.53 -1.35
CA ASP A 65 -18.18 0.70 -0.05
C ASP A 65 -17.76 -0.65 0.49
N ILE A 66 -16.85 -0.64 1.45
CA ILE A 66 -16.43 -1.84 2.17
C ILE A 66 -16.87 -1.69 3.64
N SER A 67 -17.31 -2.77 4.27
CA SER A 67 -17.75 -2.72 5.66
C SER A 67 -16.65 -3.21 6.60
N ILE A 68 -16.47 -2.54 7.74
CA ILE A 68 -15.67 -3.06 8.85
C ILE A 68 -16.38 -4.30 9.39
N LEU A 69 -15.85 -5.48 9.10
CA LEU A 69 -16.34 -6.74 9.63
C LEU A 69 -15.95 -6.85 11.11
N GLU A 70 -14.68 -6.60 11.39
CA GLU A 70 -14.12 -6.62 12.74
C GLU A 70 -12.99 -5.58 12.87
N ARG A 71 -12.78 -5.09 14.09
CA ARG A 71 -11.65 -4.24 14.47
C ARG A 71 -10.95 -4.81 15.69
N TYR A 72 -9.62 -4.84 15.65
CA TYR A 72 -8.77 -5.21 16.77
C TYR A 72 -7.97 -4.00 17.21
N ASP A 73 -8.08 -3.65 18.49
CA ASP A 73 -7.31 -2.57 19.10
C ASP A 73 -6.16 -3.20 19.90
N SER A 74 -4.92 -2.77 19.63
CA SER A 74 -3.75 -3.25 20.37
C SER A 74 -3.83 -2.82 21.83
N LYS A 75 -3.35 -3.70 22.72
CA LYS A 75 -3.24 -3.46 24.17
C LYS A 75 -1.88 -2.90 24.57
N ILE A 76 -0.90 -2.96 23.67
CA ILE A 76 0.50 -2.57 23.95
C ILE A 76 0.89 -1.26 23.26
N ASP A 77 0.14 -0.84 22.24
CA ASP A 77 0.30 0.44 21.56
C ASP A 77 -1.03 0.94 20.94
N ASP A 78 -0.99 2.08 20.26
CA ASP A 78 -2.18 2.72 19.66
C ASP A 78 -2.58 2.12 18.28
N THR A 79 -2.05 0.94 17.92
CA THR A 79 -2.32 0.30 16.62
C THR A 79 -3.72 -0.29 16.58
N LYS A 80 -4.39 -0.14 15.44
CA LYS A 80 -5.69 -0.75 15.15
C LYS A 80 -5.62 -1.54 13.86
N LYS A 81 -6.11 -2.77 13.88
CA LYS A 81 -6.27 -3.61 12.69
C LYS A 81 -7.74 -3.70 12.32
N TYR A 82 -8.02 -3.56 11.03
CA TYR A 82 -9.35 -3.64 10.45
C TYR A 82 -9.43 -4.87 9.55
N LEU A 83 -10.47 -5.67 9.71
CA LEU A 83 -10.92 -6.65 8.73
C LEU A 83 -12.05 -6.02 7.93
N PHE A 84 -11.83 -5.79 6.64
CA PHE A 84 -12.84 -5.24 5.74
C PHE A 84 -13.46 -6.33 4.89
N LEU A 85 -14.78 -6.44 4.93
CA LEU A 85 -15.56 -7.31 4.05
C LEU A 85 -15.86 -6.58 2.73
N LEU A 86 -15.47 -7.22 1.63
CA LEU A 86 -15.74 -6.79 0.26
C LEU A 86 -17.09 -7.33 -0.23
N GLU A 87 -17.66 -6.72 -1.26
CA GLU A 87 -18.97 -7.13 -1.82
C GLU A 87 -19.01 -8.58 -2.32
N ASP A 88 -17.85 -9.13 -2.70
CA ASP A 88 -17.70 -10.50 -3.17
C ASP A 88 -17.40 -11.50 -2.04
N GLY A 89 -17.54 -11.11 -0.77
CA GLY A 89 -17.36 -11.97 0.40
C GLY A 89 -15.90 -12.16 0.85
N ASN A 90 -14.94 -11.65 0.09
CA ASN A 90 -13.54 -11.64 0.47
C ASN A 90 -13.27 -10.65 1.61
N ILE A 91 -12.28 -10.98 2.45
CA ILE A 91 -11.84 -10.11 3.54
C ILE A 91 -10.40 -9.67 3.28
N ILE A 92 -10.17 -8.36 3.38
CA ILE A 92 -8.84 -7.75 3.37
C ILE A 92 -8.53 -7.12 4.73
N GLU A 93 -7.25 -6.93 5.01
CA GLU A 93 -6.79 -6.32 6.25
C GLU A 93 -6.11 -4.97 5.98
N SER A 94 -6.34 -4.03 6.89
CA SER A 94 -5.63 -2.74 6.92
C SER A 94 -5.25 -2.42 8.36
N VAL A 95 -4.23 -1.58 8.53
CA VAL A 95 -3.69 -1.25 9.86
C VAL A 95 -3.52 0.26 9.99
N ALA A 96 -4.08 0.85 11.04
CA ALA A 96 -3.83 2.23 11.41
C ALA A 96 -2.85 2.29 12.60
N MET A 97 -1.77 3.05 12.43
CA MET A 97 -0.72 3.22 13.43
C MET A 97 -0.61 4.69 13.80
N LYS A 98 -0.63 5.01 15.09
CA LYS A 98 -0.45 6.38 15.59
C LYS A 98 1.02 6.66 15.89
N TYR A 99 1.54 7.70 15.26
CA TYR A 99 2.89 8.23 15.48
C TYR A 99 2.82 9.66 16.04
N LYS A 100 3.98 10.20 16.46
CA LYS A 100 4.08 11.59 16.94
C LYS A 100 3.64 12.62 15.89
N TYR A 101 3.81 12.32 14.60
CA TYR A 101 3.43 13.20 13.48
C TYR A 101 1.96 13.00 13.02
N GLY A 102 1.22 12.07 13.63
CA GLY A 102 -0.15 11.73 13.26
C GLY A 102 -0.31 10.25 12.85
N ILE A 103 -1.32 9.94 12.02
CA ILE A 103 -1.73 8.55 11.76
C ILE A 103 -1.23 8.09 10.40
N SER A 104 -0.63 6.90 10.37
CA SER A 104 -0.24 6.20 9.16
C SER A 104 -1.14 4.99 8.94
N ALA A 105 -1.76 4.90 7.77
CA ALA A 105 -2.55 3.73 7.38
C ALA A 105 -1.75 2.83 6.44
N CYS A 106 -1.65 1.55 6.79
CA CYS A 106 -1.20 0.47 5.92
C CYS A 106 -2.43 -0.12 5.24
N ILE A 107 -2.52 0.01 3.92
CA ILE A 107 -3.68 -0.43 3.14
C ILE A 107 -3.29 -1.51 2.12
N SER A 108 -4.27 -2.32 1.77
CA SER A 108 -4.15 -3.40 0.80
C SER A 108 -4.35 -2.88 -0.63
N THR A 109 -3.88 -3.65 -1.60
CA THR A 109 -4.06 -3.36 -3.04
C THR A 109 -4.62 -4.56 -3.81
N GLN A 110 -4.61 -5.73 -3.21
CA GLN A 110 -5.12 -6.97 -3.80
C GLN A 110 -5.75 -7.85 -2.71
N VAL A 111 -6.62 -8.77 -3.14
CA VAL A 111 -7.09 -9.87 -2.29
C VAL A 111 -6.11 -11.02 -2.42
N GLY A 112 -5.21 -11.13 -1.43
CA GLY A 112 -4.04 -12.02 -1.49
C GLY A 112 -2.91 -11.43 -2.34
N CYS A 113 -1.89 -12.23 -2.65
CA CYS A 113 -0.73 -11.78 -3.43
C CYS A 113 -0.05 -12.95 -4.16
N ARG A 114 0.26 -12.77 -5.44
CA ARG A 114 0.90 -13.83 -6.27
C ARG A 114 2.43 -13.89 -6.15
N MET A 115 3.07 -12.97 -5.42
CA MET A 115 4.53 -12.82 -5.43
C MET A 115 5.30 -13.92 -4.69
N GLY A 116 4.63 -14.68 -3.81
CA GLY A 116 5.20 -15.89 -3.20
C GLY A 116 6.32 -15.66 -2.18
N CYS A 117 6.49 -14.45 -1.64
CA CYS A 117 7.49 -14.17 -0.61
C CYS A 117 7.31 -15.09 0.60
N VAL A 118 8.34 -15.87 0.94
CA VAL A 118 8.21 -16.98 1.91
C VAL A 118 7.88 -16.52 3.33
N PHE A 119 8.26 -15.29 3.68
CA PHE A 119 8.04 -14.66 4.98
C PHE A 119 6.76 -13.82 5.06
N CYS A 120 5.88 -13.90 4.06
CA CYS A 120 4.64 -13.10 3.99
C CYS A 120 3.40 -13.99 3.93
N ALA A 121 2.52 -13.88 4.95
CA ALA A 121 1.27 -14.62 5.04
C ALA A 121 0.30 -14.32 3.88
N SER A 122 0.29 -13.09 3.37
CA SER A 122 -0.59 -12.68 2.26
C SER A 122 -0.33 -13.43 0.94
N THR A 123 0.82 -14.10 0.81
CA THR A 123 1.18 -14.83 -0.41
C THR A 123 0.78 -16.31 -0.41
N LYS A 124 0.42 -16.85 0.77
CA LYS A 124 0.30 -18.30 0.97
C LYS A 124 -0.91 -18.93 0.27
N GLU A 125 -1.97 -18.15 0.11
CA GLU A 125 -3.18 -18.56 -0.60
C GLU A 125 -3.26 -17.99 -2.03
N GLY A 126 -2.16 -17.44 -2.53
CA GLY A 126 -2.08 -16.82 -3.85
C GLY A 126 -2.89 -15.53 -3.98
N LEU A 127 -3.15 -15.14 -5.23
CA LEU A 127 -3.96 -13.97 -5.57
C LEU A 127 -5.35 -14.41 -6.03
N VAL A 128 -6.39 -13.76 -5.51
CA VAL A 128 -7.76 -13.89 -6.02
C VAL A 128 -8.01 -12.86 -7.12
N ARG A 129 -7.87 -11.57 -6.78
CA ARG A 129 -8.08 -10.45 -7.71
C ARG A 129 -7.43 -9.18 -7.20
N ASN A 130 -7.34 -8.22 -8.11
CA ASN A 130 -7.00 -6.84 -7.82
C ASN A 130 -8.16 -6.13 -7.11
N LEU A 131 -7.82 -5.22 -6.19
CA LEU A 131 -8.77 -4.24 -5.69
C LEU A 131 -8.98 -3.14 -6.73
N THR A 132 -10.21 -2.66 -6.82
CA THR A 132 -10.57 -1.48 -7.59
C THR A 132 -10.11 -0.20 -6.88
N PRO A 133 -10.01 0.95 -7.57
CA PRO A 133 -9.64 2.20 -6.92
C PRO A 133 -10.58 2.55 -5.76
N GLY A 134 -11.89 2.30 -5.95
CA GLY A 134 -12.93 2.53 -4.96
C GLY A 134 -12.79 1.66 -3.72
N GLU A 135 -12.39 0.40 -3.86
CA GLU A 135 -12.10 -0.48 -2.71
C GLU A 135 -10.89 0.04 -1.92
N ILE A 136 -9.78 0.40 -2.60
CA ILE A 136 -8.58 0.95 -1.94
C ILE A 136 -8.89 2.28 -1.25
N LEU A 137 -9.66 3.17 -1.89
CA LEU A 137 -10.15 4.42 -1.27
C LEU A 137 -11.05 4.15 -0.05
N SER A 138 -11.84 3.08 -0.09
CA SER A 138 -12.77 2.76 0.99
C SER A 138 -12.05 2.31 2.25
N GLU A 139 -10.87 1.68 2.15
CA GLU A 139 -10.00 1.43 3.32
C GLU A 139 -9.63 2.75 4.02
N VAL A 140 -9.14 3.72 3.24
CA VAL A 140 -8.78 5.06 3.73
C VAL A 140 -9.98 5.75 4.38
N TYR A 141 -11.13 5.77 3.71
CA TYR A 141 -12.30 6.51 4.17
C TYR A 141 -12.91 5.90 5.43
N ASN A 142 -13.00 4.57 5.50
CA ASN A 142 -13.55 3.89 6.67
C ASN A 142 -12.62 4.01 7.89
N ILE A 143 -11.29 3.95 7.70
CA ILE A 143 -10.34 4.23 8.79
C ILE A 143 -10.51 5.67 9.31
N GLN A 144 -10.61 6.67 8.42
CA GLN A 144 -10.79 8.06 8.84
C GLN A 144 -12.11 8.29 9.58
N LYS A 145 -13.20 7.67 9.12
CA LYS A 145 -14.52 7.74 9.76
C LYS A 145 -14.49 7.10 11.15
N ASP A 146 -13.95 5.88 11.26
CA ASP A 146 -13.87 5.13 12.51
C ASP A 146 -13.01 5.87 13.56
N LEU A 147 -11.88 6.42 13.13
CA LEU A 147 -10.98 7.17 14.01
C LEU A 147 -11.42 8.62 14.25
N ASN A 148 -12.44 9.09 13.53
CA ASN A 148 -12.88 10.48 13.48
C ASN A 148 -11.72 11.47 13.30
N THR A 149 -10.78 11.15 12.41
CA THR A 149 -9.59 11.97 12.15
C THR A 149 -9.03 11.72 10.76
N LYS A 150 -8.28 12.69 10.23
CA LYS A 150 -7.61 12.54 8.94
C LYS A 150 -6.33 11.71 9.07
N LEU A 151 -6.03 10.94 8.04
CA LEU A 151 -4.76 10.25 7.92
C LEU A 151 -3.65 11.26 7.57
N SER A 152 -2.48 11.05 8.15
CA SER A 152 -1.28 11.84 7.86
C SER A 152 -0.43 11.19 6.78
N ASN A 153 -0.35 9.85 6.77
CA ASN A 153 0.41 9.08 5.79
C ASN A 153 -0.35 7.82 5.37
N ILE A 154 -0.07 7.34 4.15
CA ILE A 154 -0.57 6.08 3.62
C ILE A 154 0.62 5.26 3.12
N VAL A 155 0.68 3.98 3.48
CA VAL A 155 1.67 3.04 2.99
C VAL A 155 0.96 1.88 2.29
N LEU A 156 1.32 1.62 1.03
CA LEU A 156 0.83 0.47 0.27
C LEU A 156 1.70 -0.74 0.60
N MET A 157 1.53 -1.23 1.82
CA MET A 157 2.28 -2.37 2.40
C MET A 157 1.35 -3.42 3.04
N GLY A 158 0.05 -3.33 2.74
CA GLY A 158 -0.94 -4.33 3.14
C GLY A 158 -0.84 -5.60 2.29
N SER A 159 -1.97 -6.27 2.06
CA SER A 159 -2.03 -7.41 1.15
C SER A 159 -1.92 -6.96 -0.32
N GLY A 160 -1.05 -7.63 -1.08
CA GLY A 160 -0.87 -7.41 -2.52
C GLY A 160 0.48 -6.80 -2.91
N GLU A 161 0.76 -6.85 -4.20
CA GLU A 161 1.86 -6.12 -4.85
C GLU A 161 1.28 -4.93 -5.64
N PRO A 162 1.47 -3.69 -5.18
CA PRO A 162 0.89 -2.51 -5.81
C PRO A 162 1.21 -2.36 -7.30
N LEU A 163 2.43 -2.73 -7.73
CA LEU A 163 2.80 -2.63 -9.15
C LEU A 163 2.24 -3.76 -10.02
N ASP A 164 1.74 -4.85 -9.42
CA ASP A 164 0.95 -5.89 -10.11
C ASP A 164 -0.51 -5.43 -10.32
N ASN A 165 -0.99 -4.48 -9.48
CA ASN A 165 -2.29 -3.80 -9.61
C ASN A 165 -2.14 -2.35 -10.12
N TYR A 166 -1.23 -2.14 -11.08
CA TYR A 166 -0.74 -0.82 -11.45
C TYR A 166 -1.84 0.21 -11.78
N GLU A 167 -2.72 -0.09 -12.74
CA GLU A 167 -3.68 0.89 -13.26
C GLU A 167 -4.67 1.35 -12.17
N ASN A 168 -5.14 0.42 -11.32
CA ASN A 168 -6.04 0.77 -10.22
C ASN A 168 -5.31 1.57 -9.12
N VAL A 169 -4.05 1.25 -8.85
CA VAL A 169 -3.24 1.98 -7.86
C VAL A 169 -2.96 3.41 -8.33
N ILE A 170 -2.55 3.63 -9.58
CA ILE A 170 -2.34 4.99 -10.11
C ILE A 170 -3.65 5.79 -10.07
N LYS A 171 -4.77 5.18 -10.47
CA LYS A 171 -6.08 5.83 -10.42
C LYS A 171 -6.50 6.18 -8.98
N PHE A 172 -6.28 5.28 -8.02
CA PHE A 172 -6.45 5.54 -6.59
C PHE A 172 -5.63 6.76 -6.12
N LEU A 173 -4.34 6.80 -6.47
CA LEU A 173 -3.44 7.89 -6.08
C LEU A 173 -3.94 9.25 -6.61
N ASN A 174 -4.39 9.29 -7.87
CA ASN A 174 -4.90 10.51 -8.49
C ASN A 174 -6.21 10.98 -7.86
N ILE A 175 -7.15 10.06 -7.59
CA ILE A 175 -8.41 10.41 -6.91
C ILE A 175 -8.16 10.90 -5.48
N LEU A 176 -7.25 10.24 -4.76
CA LEU A 176 -6.89 10.60 -3.39
C LEU A 176 -6.24 11.99 -3.31
N HIS A 177 -5.39 12.31 -4.28
CA HIS A 177 -4.69 13.60 -4.36
C HIS A 177 -5.58 14.76 -4.82
N ASP A 178 -6.65 14.49 -5.56
CA ASP A 178 -7.48 15.54 -6.17
C ASP A 178 -7.99 16.56 -5.13
N SER A 179 -7.81 17.85 -5.45
CA SER A 179 -8.21 18.97 -4.59
C SER A 179 -9.72 19.05 -4.32
N LYS A 180 -10.54 18.45 -5.19
CA LYS A 180 -12.00 18.33 -5.03
C LYS A 180 -12.39 17.08 -4.24
N GLY A 181 -11.44 16.19 -3.94
CA GLY A 181 -11.60 15.01 -3.10
C GLY A 181 -10.97 15.18 -1.72
N GLN A 182 -10.07 14.26 -1.35
CA GLN A 182 -9.36 14.30 -0.07
C GLN A 182 -8.20 15.30 -0.04
N ASN A 183 -7.71 15.76 -1.20
CA ASN A 183 -6.55 16.65 -1.32
C ASN A 183 -5.32 16.12 -0.55
N PHE A 184 -5.07 14.81 -0.63
CA PHE A 184 -3.99 14.17 0.11
C PHE A 184 -2.65 14.40 -0.59
N GLY A 185 -1.63 14.85 0.14
CA GLY A 185 -0.32 15.12 -0.47
C GLY A 185 0.40 13.83 -0.90
N TYR A 186 0.82 13.73 -2.17
CA TYR A 186 1.58 12.58 -2.67
C TYR A 186 2.83 12.25 -1.84
N ARG A 187 3.50 13.25 -1.29
CA ARG A 187 4.71 13.06 -0.46
C ARG A 187 4.45 12.26 0.82
N ASN A 188 3.19 12.16 1.25
CA ASN A 188 2.76 11.40 2.40
C ASN A 188 2.31 9.97 2.04
N VAL A 189 2.47 9.57 0.77
CA VAL A 189 2.19 8.22 0.31
C VAL A 189 3.50 7.49 0.03
N THR A 190 3.60 6.26 0.53
CA THR A 190 4.69 5.33 0.20
C THR A 190 4.14 4.12 -0.54
N LEU A 191 4.64 3.86 -1.74
CA LEU A 191 4.34 2.65 -2.50
C LEU A 191 5.49 1.66 -2.31
N SER A 192 5.20 0.48 -1.77
CA SER A 192 6.18 -0.61 -1.66
C SER A 192 6.04 -1.57 -2.83
N THR A 193 7.16 -2.10 -3.33
CA THR A 193 7.15 -3.14 -4.37
C THR A 193 8.22 -4.20 -4.13
N CYS A 194 7.93 -5.44 -4.51
CA CYS A 194 8.89 -6.55 -4.58
C CYS A 194 9.86 -6.45 -5.77
N GLY A 195 9.85 -5.35 -6.54
CA GLY A 195 10.78 -5.10 -7.63
C GLY A 195 10.23 -5.47 -9.00
N VAL A 196 9.00 -5.05 -9.33
CA VAL A 196 8.45 -5.21 -10.69
C VAL A 196 9.10 -4.18 -11.63
N VAL A 197 10.30 -4.47 -12.12
CA VAL A 197 11.21 -3.51 -12.78
C VAL A 197 10.53 -2.65 -13.87
N PRO A 198 9.81 -3.19 -14.87
CA PRO A 198 9.18 -2.37 -15.91
C PRO A 198 8.15 -1.37 -15.36
N LYS A 199 7.51 -1.69 -14.23
CA LYS A 199 6.51 -0.84 -13.58
C LYS A 199 7.15 0.23 -12.70
N ILE A 200 8.38 0.04 -12.23
CA ILE A 200 9.15 1.09 -11.55
C ILE A 200 9.51 2.19 -12.55
N TYR A 201 9.97 1.83 -13.75
CA TYR A 201 10.18 2.79 -14.85
C TYR A 201 8.90 3.52 -15.20
N LYS A 202 7.80 2.78 -15.43
CA LYS A 202 6.49 3.40 -15.72
C LYS A 202 6.07 4.37 -14.62
N LEU A 203 6.22 3.99 -13.34
CA LEU A 203 5.91 4.86 -12.20
C LEU A 203 6.76 6.13 -12.15
N ALA A 204 8.05 6.05 -12.48
CA ALA A 204 8.92 7.22 -12.56
C ALA A 204 8.45 8.23 -13.62
N ASP A 205 7.86 7.74 -14.71
CA ASP A 205 7.35 8.55 -15.81
C ASP A 205 5.93 9.13 -15.55
N GLU A 206 5.23 8.72 -14.50
CA GLU A 206 3.92 9.29 -14.10
C GLU A 206 4.04 10.71 -13.51
N ASP A 207 5.25 11.18 -13.17
CA ASP A 207 5.50 12.46 -12.49
C ASP A 207 4.74 12.63 -11.16
N ILE A 208 4.47 11.51 -10.49
CA ILE A 208 3.79 11.47 -9.18
C ILE A 208 4.85 11.41 -8.07
N PRO A 209 5.02 12.46 -7.23
CA PRO A 209 6.15 12.57 -6.29
C PRO A 209 5.92 11.79 -4.98
N ILE A 210 5.55 10.51 -5.10
CA ILE A 210 5.41 9.59 -3.95
C ILE A 210 6.78 9.07 -3.49
N THR A 211 6.81 8.44 -2.33
CA THR A 211 7.99 7.71 -1.87
C THR A 211 7.94 6.28 -2.39
N LEU A 212 8.99 5.86 -3.11
CA LEU A 212 9.13 4.47 -3.55
C LEU A 212 9.88 3.67 -2.48
N SER A 213 9.33 2.53 -2.10
CA SER A 213 10.00 1.55 -1.24
C SER A 213 10.18 0.21 -1.97
N ILE A 214 11.38 -0.37 -1.85
CA ILE A 214 11.76 -1.64 -2.47
C ILE A 214 11.93 -2.70 -1.40
N SER A 215 11.14 -3.75 -1.48
CA SER A 215 11.33 -4.98 -0.73
C SER A 215 12.54 -5.74 -1.29
N LEU A 216 13.73 -5.46 -0.76
CA LEU A 216 14.99 -6.04 -1.24
C LEU A 216 15.34 -7.35 -0.53
N HIS A 217 15.40 -7.31 0.81
CA HIS A 217 15.61 -8.44 1.73
C HIS A 217 16.88 -9.29 1.56
N SER A 218 17.65 -9.13 0.49
CA SER A 218 19.00 -9.69 0.35
C SER A 218 19.75 -8.91 -0.73
N PRO A 219 21.06 -8.66 -0.58
CA PRO A 219 21.87 -8.03 -1.61
C PRO A 219 22.41 -9.03 -2.65
N PHE A 220 22.12 -10.33 -2.51
CA PHE A 220 22.58 -11.38 -3.43
C PHE A 220 21.40 -12.01 -4.18
N ASP A 221 21.48 -12.12 -5.50
CA ASP A 221 20.39 -12.67 -6.33
C ASP A 221 19.99 -14.10 -5.92
N GLU A 222 20.97 -14.97 -5.64
CA GLU A 222 20.71 -16.36 -5.28
C GLU A 222 20.01 -16.50 -3.92
N GLU A 223 20.38 -15.68 -2.94
CA GLU A 223 19.70 -15.67 -1.65
C GLU A 223 18.31 -15.02 -1.76
N ARG A 224 18.19 -13.95 -2.55
CA ARG A 224 16.92 -13.28 -2.80
C ARG A 224 15.89 -14.21 -3.42
N LYS A 225 16.27 -15.03 -4.41
CA LYS A 225 15.38 -16.02 -5.04
C LYS A 225 14.78 -17.03 -4.06
N LYS A 226 15.54 -17.42 -3.03
CA LYS A 226 15.07 -18.38 -2.01
C LYS A 226 13.94 -17.82 -1.16
N ILE A 227 13.94 -16.51 -0.90
CA ILE A 227 12.94 -15.86 -0.04
C ILE A 227 11.87 -15.08 -0.83
N MET A 228 12.17 -14.69 -2.06
CA MET A 228 11.32 -13.88 -2.93
C MET A 228 11.39 -14.41 -4.37
N PRO A 229 10.42 -15.24 -4.80
CA PRO A 229 10.42 -15.88 -6.13
C PRO A 229 10.52 -14.90 -7.32
N ILE A 230 10.09 -13.65 -7.15
CA ILE A 230 10.24 -12.58 -8.16
C ILE A 230 11.70 -12.33 -8.56
N GLY A 231 12.67 -12.68 -7.70
CA GLY A 231 14.10 -12.62 -8.02
C GLY A 231 14.53 -13.57 -9.16
N ASN A 232 13.68 -14.53 -9.55
CA ASN A 232 13.92 -15.32 -10.76
C ASN A 232 13.65 -14.54 -12.04
N LYS A 233 12.85 -13.46 -11.96
CA LYS A 233 12.46 -12.64 -13.10
C LYS A 233 13.30 -11.37 -13.24
N TYR A 234 13.64 -10.74 -12.11
CA TYR A 234 14.38 -9.48 -12.09
C TYR A 234 15.54 -9.56 -11.11
N LYS A 235 16.74 -9.31 -11.61
CA LYS A 235 17.97 -9.27 -10.81
C LYS A 235 18.06 -7.98 -10.00
N ILE A 236 18.87 -8.01 -8.95
CA ILE A 236 19.11 -6.84 -8.10
C ILE A 236 19.66 -5.66 -8.91
N GLU A 237 20.58 -5.90 -9.84
CA GLU A 237 21.13 -4.86 -10.71
C GLU A 237 20.05 -4.13 -11.53
N GLU A 238 19.08 -4.88 -12.08
CA GLU A 238 17.95 -4.32 -12.84
C GLU A 238 17.02 -3.48 -11.93
N ILE A 239 16.81 -3.93 -10.69
CA ILE A 239 16.05 -3.19 -9.69
C ILE A 239 16.75 -1.88 -9.34
N LEU A 240 18.07 -1.92 -9.11
CA LEU A 240 18.85 -0.74 -8.78
C LEU A 240 18.86 0.26 -9.95
N ALA A 241 19.03 -0.20 -11.18
CA ALA A 241 18.94 0.65 -12.37
C ALA A 241 17.59 1.37 -12.47
N ALA A 242 16.48 0.68 -12.18
CA ALA A 242 15.16 1.30 -12.13
C ALA A 242 15.02 2.30 -10.96
N CYS A 243 15.65 2.03 -9.82
CA CYS A 243 15.68 2.96 -8.69
C CYS A 243 16.47 4.22 -9.01
N TYR A 244 17.63 4.11 -9.67
CA TYR A 244 18.39 5.26 -10.15
C TYR A 244 17.55 6.13 -11.07
N TYR A 245 16.87 5.53 -12.07
CA TYR A 245 15.99 6.26 -12.96
C TYR A 245 14.84 6.97 -12.22
N TYR A 246 14.21 6.28 -11.25
CA TYR A 246 13.17 6.88 -10.41
C TYR A 246 13.68 8.09 -9.63
N ILE A 247 14.87 7.99 -9.03
CA ILE A 247 15.51 9.08 -8.30
C ILE A 247 15.84 10.24 -9.23
N GLU A 248 16.42 9.99 -10.40
CA GLU A 248 16.77 11.04 -11.37
C GLU A 248 15.53 11.80 -11.86
N LYS A 249 14.43 11.09 -12.13
CA LYS A 249 13.18 11.70 -12.60
C LYS A 249 12.47 12.52 -11.53
N THR A 250 12.38 11.98 -10.32
CA THR A 250 11.49 12.53 -9.28
C THR A 250 12.22 13.34 -8.22
N ASN A 251 13.55 13.23 -8.15
CA ASN A 251 14.39 13.70 -7.06
C ASN A 251 13.90 13.21 -5.67
N ARG A 252 13.24 12.05 -5.63
CA ARG A 252 12.72 11.42 -4.42
C ARG A 252 13.66 10.31 -3.98
N ARG A 253 13.96 10.29 -2.68
CA ARG A 253 14.71 9.20 -2.06
C ARG A 253 13.95 7.87 -2.17
N VAL A 254 14.66 6.79 -2.48
CA VAL A 254 14.13 5.42 -2.45
C VAL A 254 14.41 4.78 -1.09
N THR A 255 13.42 4.10 -0.53
CA THR A 255 13.62 3.30 0.69
C THR A 255 13.85 1.83 0.29
N PHE A 256 14.78 1.15 0.93
CA PHE A 256 14.95 -0.30 0.82
C PHE A 256 14.48 -0.95 2.13
N GLU A 257 13.41 -1.75 2.05
CA GLU A 257 12.96 -2.59 3.16
C GLU A 257 13.84 -3.84 3.21
N TYR A 258 14.37 -4.13 4.39
CA TYR A 258 15.28 -5.25 4.62
C TYR A 258 14.86 -6.01 5.87
N THR A 259 14.15 -7.12 5.67
CA THR A 259 13.76 -8.00 6.78
C THR A 259 14.98 -8.75 7.30
N VAL A 260 15.35 -8.55 8.55
CA VAL A 260 16.54 -9.15 9.16
C VAL A 260 16.19 -10.51 9.75
N ILE A 261 16.78 -11.56 9.18
CA ILE A 261 16.54 -12.97 9.48
C ILE A 261 17.86 -13.56 10.02
N ASN A 262 17.80 -14.09 11.24
CA ASN A 262 18.98 -14.57 11.96
C ASN A 262 19.76 -15.63 11.17
N GLY A 263 21.04 -15.38 10.93
CA GLY A 263 21.96 -16.27 10.22
C GLY A 263 21.63 -16.50 8.74
N VAL A 264 20.79 -15.67 8.13
CA VAL A 264 20.39 -15.79 6.71
C VAL A 264 20.85 -14.57 5.92
N ASN A 265 20.58 -13.37 6.43
CA ASN A 265 20.85 -12.13 5.71
C ASN A 265 21.35 -11.00 6.63
N ASP A 266 21.91 -11.38 7.78
CA ASP A 266 22.46 -10.48 8.81
C ASP A 266 23.96 -10.71 9.04
N ARG A 267 24.65 -11.35 8.09
CA ARG A 267 26.08 -11.67 8.17
C ARG A 267 26.92 -10.46 7.74
N LYS A 268 28.22 -10.52 8.05
CA LYS A 268 29.19 -9.49 7.64
C LYS A 268 29.23 -9.30 6.12
N GLU A 269 29.19 -10.39 5.35
CA GLU A 269 29.15 -10.34 3.88
C GLU A 269 27.87 -9.67 3.34
N ASP A 270 26.72 -9.84 4.00
CA ASP A 270 25.48 -9.16 3.63
C ASP A 270 25.60 -7.65 3.87
N LEU A 271 26.21 -7.25 4.99
CA LEU A 271 26.47 -5.85 5.31
C LEU A 271 27.39 -5.18 4.28
N GLU A 272 28.50 -5.85 3.96
CA GLU A 272 29.50 -5.35 3.01
C GLU A 272 28.91 -5.21 1.61
N GLU A 273 28.19 -6.23 1.13
CA GLU A 273 27.59 -6.21 -0.20
C GLU A 273 26.45 -5.20 -0.28
N LEU A 274 25.54 -5.16 0.71
CA LEU A 274 24.48 -4.16 0.75
C LEU A 274 25.06 -2.75 0.78
N SER A 275 26.17 -2.57 1.50
CA SER A 275 26.90 -1.29 1.52
C SER A 275 27.47 -0.92 0.15
N ARG A 276 28.02 -1.90 -0.56
CA ARG A 276 28.61 -1.72 -1.88
C ARG A 276 27.56 -1.32 -2.92
N ILE A 277 26.44 -2.05 -3.00
CA ILE A 277 25.43 -1.86 -4.05
C ILE A 277 24.58 -0.60 -3.86
N LEU A 278 24.45 -0.09 -2.63
CA LEU A 278 23.68 1.12 -2.33
C LEU A 278 24.55 2.38 -2.23
N LYS A 279 25.87 2.25 -2.37
CA LYS A 279 26.80 3.37 -2.23
C LYS A 279 26.50 4.48 -3.23
N GLY A 280 26.33 5.71 -2.74
CA GLY A 280 26.08 6.89 -3.56
C GLY A 280 24.65 7.02 -4.10
N LEU A 281 23.78 6.06 -3.82
CA LEU A 281 22.36 6.16 -4.13
C LEU A 281 21.66 7.07 -3.12
N LEU A 282 20.74 7.93 -3.57
CA LEU A 282 19.86 8.68 -2.68
C LEU A 282 18.83 7.70 -2.09
N CYS A 283 19.24 6.98 -1.03
CA CYS A 283 18.41 5.96 -0.42
C CYS A 283 18.38 6.00 1.11
N HIS A 284 17.44 5.23 1.65
CA HIS A 284 17.33 4.92 3.07
C HIS A 284 17.11 3.42 3.23
N VAL A 285 17.79 2.78 4.17
CA VAL A 285 17.54 1.37 4.51
C VAL A 285 16.68 1.29 5.76
N ASN A 286 15.56 0.58 5.65
CA ASN A 286 14.68 0.30 6.76
C ASN A 286 14.81 -1.18 7.15
N LEU A 287 15.53 -1.44 8.25
CA LEU A 287 15.69 -2.78 8.80
C LEU A 287 14.41 -3.18 9.53
N ILE A 288 13.80 -4.29 9.13
CA ILE A 288 12.58 -4.83 9.73
C ILE A 288 12.96 -6.11 10.48
N PRO A 289 12.88 -6.17 11.81
CA PRO A 289 12.99 -7.45 12.52
C PRO A 289 11.94 -8.43 11.99
N LEU A 290 12.32 -9.69 11.73
CA LEU A 290 11.38 -10.70 11.23
C LEU A 290 10.19 -10.85 12.20
N ASN A 291 8.98 -10.62 11.70
CA ASN A 291 7.76 -10.94 12.43
C ASN A 291 7.42 -12.43 12.21
N PRO A 292 7.07 -13.18 13.27
CA PRO A 292 6.75 -14.59 13.13
C PRO A 292 5.44 -14.78 12.35
N ILE A 293 5.42 -15.81 11.51
CA ILE A 293 4.23 -16.36 10.85
C ILE A 293 4.26 -17.89 10.95
N GLU A 294 3.10 -18.53 10.88
CA GLU A 294 2.97 -20.00 11.01
C GLU A 294 3.75 -20.77 9.93
N GLU A 295 3.86 -20.20 8.73
CA GLU A 295 4.45 -20.85 7.55
C GLU A 295 5.97 -20.66 7.43
N TYR A 296 6.62 -19.93 8.35
CA TYR A 296 8.04 -19.61 8.26
C TYR A 296 8.73 -19.66 9.62
N ASN A 297 9.36 -20.79 9.91
CA ASN A 297 9.94 -21.14 11.21
C ASN A 297 11.33 -20.51 11.50
N LYS A 298 11.74 -19.49 10.74
CA LYS A 298 12.98 -18.77 11.03
C LYS A 298 12.75 -17.75 12.13
N ILE A 299 13.81 -17.43 12.86
CA ILE A 299 13.75 -16.49 13.98
C ILE A 299 14.33 -15.13 13.59
N LYS A 300 13.83 -14.06 14.23
CA LYS A 300 14.40 -12.72 14.11
C LYS A 300 15.83 -12.68 14.66
N ALA A 301 16.68 -11.87 14.04
CA ALA A 301 18.02 -11.61 14.54
C ALA A 301 17.97 -10.98 15.94
N ASN A 302 19.01 -11.22 16.73
CA ASN A 302 19.10 -10.64 18.06
C ASN A 302 19.27 -9.11 17.97
N GLY A 303 18.89 -8.39 19.03
CA GLY A 303 18.90 -6.92 19.02
C GLY A 303 20.29 -6.31 18.80
N ASN A 304 21.36 -6.99 19.24
CA ASN A 304 22.73 -6.53 19.05
C ASN A 304 23.16 -6.67 17.59
N ALA A 305 22.87 -7.79 16.93
CA ALA A 305 23.18 -8.02 15.52
C ALA A 305 22.47 -7.00 14.62
N ILE A 306 21.19 -6.72 14.88
CA ILE A 306 20.44 -5.67 14.15
C ILE A 306 21.08 -4.30 14.36
N LYS A 307 21.50 -4.00 15.59
CA LYS A 307 22.17 -2.73 15.90
C LYS A 307 23.52 -2.63 15.21
N GLU A 308 24.34 -3.66 15.25
CA GLU A 308 25.65 -3.73 14.58
C GLU A 308 25.49 -3.58 13.07
N PHE A 309 24.51 -4.26 12.46
CA PHE A 309 24.21 -4.14 11.03
C PHE A 309 23.78 -2.72 10.66
N LYS A 310 22.89 -2.10 11.46
CA LYS A 310 22.51 -0.70 11.31
C LYS A 310 23.72 0.23 11.40
N ASP A 311 24.52 0.08 12.44
CA ASP A 311 25.64 0.97 12.72
C ASP A 311 26.70 0.84 11.62
N GLY A 312 26.95 -0.37 11.12
CA GLY A 312 27.80 -0.63 9.97
C GLY A 312 27.31 0.02 8.68
N LEU A 313 26.01 -0.04 8.37
CA LEU A 313 25.46 0.65 7.19
C LEU A 313 25.62 2.17 7.30
N ASN A 314 25.33 2.74 8.48
CA ASN A 314 25.51 4.17 8.72
C ASN A 314 26.97 4.60 8.62
N GLN A 315 27.92 3.79 9.12
CA GLN A 315 29.36 4.05 8.97
C GLN A 315 29.82 4.05 7.51
N ASN A 316 29.16 3.25 6.66
CA ASN A 316 29.38 3.24 5.20
C ASN A 316 28.60 4.34 4.46
N GLY A 317 27.97 5.29 5.17
CA GLY A 317 27.27 6.42 4.59
C GLY A 317 25.83 6.12 4.13
N ILE A 318 25.24 4.99 4.54
CA ILE A 318 23.88 4.59 4.16
C ILE A 318 22.95 4.86 5.33
N ALA A 319 22.09 5.87 5.18
CA ALA A 319 21.10 6.24 6.19
C ALA A 319 20.21 5.03 6.52
N THR A 320 20.22 4.61 7.80
CA THR A 320 19.57 3.37 8.21
C THR A 320 18.78 3.51 9.51
N THR A 321 17.54 3.02 9.52
CA THR A 321 16.70 2.89 10.73
C THR A 321 16.27 1.45 10.95
N VAL A 322 15.97 1.13 12.21
CA VAL A 322 15.23 -0.09 12.55
C VAL A 322 13.76 0.27 12.70
N ARG A 323 12.90 -0.42 11.96
CA ARG A 323 11.45 -0.25 12.05
C ARG A 323 10.97 -0.69 13.42
N ARG A 324 10.21 0.18 14.09
CA ARG A 324 9.54 -0.16 15.35
C ARG A 324 8.46 -1.20 15.07
N GLU A 325 8.48 -2.30 15.83
CA GLU A 325 7.40 -3.29 15.86
C GLU A 325 6.15 -2.65 16.49
N MET A 326 5.00 -2.72 15.80
CA MET A 326 3.73 -2.13 16.24
C MET A 326 2.58 -3.10 15.97
N GLY A 327 1.66 -3.23 16.93
CA GLY A 327 0.47 -4.09 16.83
C GLY A 327 0.76 -5.59 16.72
N SER A 328 1.87 -6.07 17.30
CA SER A 328 2.24 -7.49 17.24
C SER A 328 1.31 -8.40 18.05
N ASP A 329 0.66 -7.88 19.09
CA ASP A 329 -0.34 -8.58 19.91
C ASP A 329 -1.65 -8.88 19.15
N ILE A 330 -1.89 -8.20 18.02
CA ILE A 330 -3.09 -8.33 17.20
C ILE A 330 -2.78 -8.83 15.77
N ASN A 331 -1.58 -9.38 15.54
CA ASN A 331 -1.11 -9.81 14.22
C ASN A 331 -1.26 -8.71 13.15
N ALA A 332 -0.87 -7.47 13.47
CA ALA A 332 -0.92 -6.32 12.57
C ALA A 332 0.45 -5.89 12.04
N ALA A 333 1.51 -6.63 12.39
CA ALA A 333 2.86 -6.31 11.93
C ALA A 333 3.05 -6.72 10.45
N CYS A 334 4.06 -6.13 9.80
CA CYS A 334 4.36 -6.40 8.40
C CYS A 334 4.58 -7.89 8.14
N GLY A 335 3.93 -8.42 7.10
CA GLY A 335 4.00 -9.82 6.71
C GLY A 335 2.98 -10.74 7.40
N GLN A 336 2.27 -10.27 8.43
CA GLN A 336 1.29 -11.09 9.17
C GLN A 336 -0.14 -11.02 8.60
N LEU A 337 -0.40 -10.10 7.67
CA LEU A 337 -1.73 -9.94 7.11
C LEU A 337 -2.12 -11.14 6.26
N ARG A 338 -3.34 -11.65 6.46
CA ARG A 338 -3.81 -12.91 5.90
C ARG A 338 -5.17 -12.73 5.23
N ARG A 339 -5.34 -13.40 4.09
CA ARG A 339 -6.64 -13.52 3.43
C ARG A 339 -7.59 -14.32 4.32
N LYS A 340 -8.82 -13.83 4.49
CA LYS A 340 -9.94 -14.58 5.06
C LYS A 340 -11.14 -14.45 4.12
N TYR A 341 -12.11 -15.34 4.26
CA TYR A 341 -13.35 -15.33 3.50
C TYR A 341 -14.49 -15.73 4.42
N VAL A 342 -15.65 -15.09 4.30
CA VAL A 342 -16.84 -15.50 5.06
C VAL A 342 -17.37 -16.79 4.43
N LYS A 343 -17.12 -17.95 5.07
CA LYS A 343 -17.80 -19.18 4.67
C LYS A 343 -19.30 -19.00 4.93
N GLY A 344 -20.09 -19.13 3.87
CA GLY A 344 -21.55 -19.14 3.94
C GLY A 344 -22.11 -20.33 4.69
#